data_AF-A0A7V7ZGA0-F1
#
_entry.id   AF-A0A7V7ZGA0-F1
#
_cell.length_a   1.000
_cell.length_b   1.000
_cell.length_c   1.000
_cell.angle_alpha   90.00
_cell.angle_beta   90.00
_cell.angle_gamma   90.00
#
_symmetry.space_group_name_H-M   'P 1'
#
loop_
_entity.id
_entity.type
_entity.pdbx_description
1 polymer ?
#
loop_
_entity_poly.entity_id
_entity_poly.type
_entity_poly.pdbx_seq_one_letter_code
_entity_poly.pdbx_strand_id
1 'polypeptide(L)'
;MSYQSAGRFGRIPPDTVSLLQRSALMVQEKVLPALPRSASEQVRAYVTETVLEFVLRDWRENENTEGLLFQDIEDIKSFVALAASLAGSDLNISGLPIFQATLRALLEDWLANWNSPGDPGPPGPID
;
A
#
# COMPACT_ATOMS: atom_id res chain seq x y z
N MET A 1 39.29 3.90 11.87
CA MET A 1 38.24 3.43 10.94
C MET A 1 37.41 2.39 11.66
N SER A 2 36.26 2.78 12.20
CA SER A 2 35.32 1.88 12.85
C SER A 2 34.56 1.12 11.76
N TYR A 3 34.85 -0.17 11.61
CA TYR A 3 33.98 -1.06 10.84
C TYR A 3 32.65 -1.15 11.60
N GLN A 4 31.61 -0.52 11.06
CA GLN A 4 30.24 -0.86 11.46
C GLN A 4 30.07 -2.36 11.25
N SER A 5 29.75 -3.08 12.34
CA SER A 5 29.38 -4.49 12.28
C SER A 5 28.29 -4.65 11.20
N ALA A 6 28.57 -5.45 10.17
CA ALA A 6 27.57 -5.78 9.16
C ALA A 6 26.40 -6.47 9.87
N GLY A 7 25.23 -5.86 9.86
CA GLY A 7 24.04 -6.41 10.50
C GLY A 7 23.62 -7.75 9.86
N ARG A 8 22.54 -8.36 10.35
CA ARG A 8 21.98 -9.61 9.79
C ARG A 8 21.82 -9.57 8.26
N PHE A 9 21.59 -8.37 7.72
CA PHE A 9 21.38 -8.12 6.29
C PHE A 9 22.54 -7.33 5.64
N GLY A 10 23.75 -7.47 6.15
CA GLY A 10 24.95 -6.89 5.56
C GLY A 10 25.03 -5.37 5.73
N ARG A 11 25.07 -4.63 4.61
CA ARG A 11 25.21 -3.16 4.55
C ARG A 11 23.89 -2.41 4.66
N ILE A 12 22.76 -3.10 4.73
CA ILE A 12 21.46 -2.45 4.85
C ILE A 12 21.36 -1.82 6.25
N PRO A 13 21.07 -0.51 6.36
CA PRO A 13 20.92 0.12 7.66
C PRO A 13 19.82 -0.55 8.50
N PRO A 14 20.00 -0.73 9.82
CA PRO A 14 18.99 -1.33 10.68
C PRO A 14 17.62 -0.64 10.62
N ASP A 15 17.62 0.69 10.45
CA ASP A 15 16.38 1.47 10.35
C ASP A 15 15.63 1.16 9.06
N THR A 16 16.35 0.99 7.93
CA THR A 16 15.76 0.53 6.67
C THR A 16 15.15 -0.85 6.82
N VAL A 17 15.84 -1.80 7.47
CA VAL A 17 15.29 -3.14 7.74
C VAL A 17 14.00 -3.04 8.54
N SER A 18 14.00 -2.21 9.59
CA SER A 18 12.85 -2.03 10.48
C SER A 18 11.67 -1.38 9.76
N LEU A 19 11.92 -0.42 8.87
CA LEU A 19 10.91 0.19 8.01
C LEU A 19 10.29 -0.86 7.08
N LEU A 20 11.12 -1.60 6.32
CA LEU A 20 10.63 -2.62 5.37
C LEU A 20 9.82 -3.73 6.06
N GLN A 21 10.27 -4.18 7.23
CA GLN A 21 9.54 -5.18 8.02
C GLN A 21 8.18 -4.66 8.49
N ARG A 22 8.13 -3.42 9.00
CA ARG A 22 6.87 -2.80 9.41
C ARG A 22 5.92 -2.63 8.23
N SER A 23 6.40 -2.14 7.09
CA SER A 23 5.58 -1.99 5.88
C SER A 23 5.00 -3.33 5.41
N ALA A 24 5.81 -4.40 5.36
CA ALA A 24 5.35 -5.74 5.01
C ALA A 24 4.26 -6.26 5.98
N LEU A 25 4.48 -6.13 7.29
CA LEU A 25 3.50 -6.53 8.30
C LEU A 25 2.21 -5.74 8.21
N MET A 26 2.28 -4.42 8.00
CA MET A 26 1.08 -3.57 7.88
C MET A 26 0.22 -3.96 6.68
N VAL A 27 0.83 -4.20 5.51
CA VAL A 27 0.08 -4.67 4.33
C VAL A 27 -0.60 -6.01 4.63
N GLN A 28 0.13 -6.95 5.22
CA GLN A 28 -0.38 -8.28 5.52
C GLN A 28 -1.51 -8.27 6.56
N GLU A 29 -1.36 -7.50 7.64
CA GLU A 29 -2.25 -7.54 8.80
C GLU A 29 -3.39 -6.52 8.75
N LYS A 30 -3.24 -5.44 7.99
CA LYS A 30 -4.21 -4.32 7.98
C LYS A 30 -4.88 -4.13 6.63
N VAL A 31 -4.13 -4.23 5.54
CA VAL A 31 -4.67 -3.97 4.19
C VAL A 31 -5.33 -5.21 3.59
N LEU A 32 -4.66 -6.37 3.59
CA LEU A 32 -5.22 -7.60 3.01
C LEU A 32 -6.57 -8.04 3.60
N PRO A 33 -6.88 -7.84 4.90
CA PRO A 33 -8.20 -8.13 5.43
C PRO A 33 -9.34 -7.29 4.85
N ALA A 34 -9.05 -6.18 4.15
CA ALA A 34 -10.06 -5.37 3.46
C ALA A 34 -10.56 -6.03 2.16
N LEU A 35 -9.82 -7.00 1.61
CA LEU A 35 -10.29 -7.76 0.45
C LEU A 35 -11.49 -8.63 0.80
N PRO A 36 -12.43 -8.84 -0.15
CA PRO A 36 -13.46 -9.85 -0.01
C PRO A 36 -12.85 -11.23 0.29
N ARG A 37 -13.51 -12.03 1.12
CA ARG A 37 -13.04 -13.39 1.46
C ARG A 37 -12.89 -14.28 0.21
N SER A 38 -13.69 -14.03 -0.82
CA SER A 38 -13.66 -14.71 -2.12
C SER A 38 -12.52 -14.28 -3.05
N ALA A 39 -11.72 -13.27 -2.67
CA ALA A 39 -10.56 -12.85 -3.45
C ALA A 39 -9.54 -14.00 -3.56
N SER A 40 -9.18 -14.33 -4.80
CA SER A 40 -8.19 -15.35 -5.13
C SER A 40 -6.79 -14.99 -4.63
N GLU A 41 -5.90 -15.98 -4.61
CA GLU A 41 -4.49 -15.76 -4.31
C GLU A 41 -3.84 -14.76 -5.27
N GLN A 42 -4.24 -14.77 -6.55
CA GLN A 42 -3.77 -13.81 -7.54
C GLN A 42 -4.15 -12.36 -7.17
N VAL A 43 -5.39 -12.13 -6.76
CA VAL A 43 -5.83 -10.79 -6.32
C VAL A 43 -5.07 -10.36 -5.06
N ARG A 44 -4.90 -11.27 -4.09
CA ARG A 44 -4.16 -11.00 -2.84
C ARG A 44 -2.68 -10.69 -3.10
N ALA A 45 -2.05 -11.44 -4.01
CA ALA A 45 -0.68 -11.19 -4.43
C ALA A 45 -0.56 -9.82 -5.09
N TYR A 46 -1.47 -9.49 -6.02
CA TYR A 46 -1.48 -8.19 -6.68
C TYR A 46 -1.62 -7.03 -5.69
N VAL A 47 -2.55 -7.10 -4.74
CA VAL A 47 -2.69 -6.06 -3.70
C VAL A 47 -1.43 -5.94 -2.87
N THR A 48 -0.83 -7.06 -2.46
CA THR A 48 0.42 -7.06 -1.68
C THR A 48 1.54 -6.37 -2.44
N GLU A 49 1.78 -6.77 -3.68
CA GLU A 49 2.83 -6.22 -4.54
C GLU A 49 2.61 -4.74 -4.80
N THR A 50 1.41 -4.36 -5.23
CA THR A 50 1.07 -2.98 -5.59
C THR A 50 1.16 -2.07 -4.38
N VAL A 51 0.53 -2.42 -3.25
CA VAL A 51 0.57 -1.55 -2.07
C VAL A 51 1.99 -1.41 -1.53
N LEU A 52 2.78 -2.50 -1.48
CA LEU A 52 4.18 -2.40 -1.07
C LEU A 52 4.99 -1.54 -2.03
N GLU A 53 4.79 -1.66 -3.34
CA GLU A 53 5.44 -0.80 -4.34
C GLU A 53 5.24 0.69 -3.99
N PHE A 54 3.99 1.10 -3.75
CA PHE A 54 3.67 2.50 -3.46
C PHE A 54 4.17 2.97 -2.09
N VAL A 55 4.13 2.12 -1.06
CA VAL A 55 4.72 2.44 0.26
C VAL A 55 6.23 2.63 0.18
N LEU A 56 6.92 1.79 -0.60
CA LEU A 56 8.36 1.89 -0.77
C LEU A 56 8.76 3.09 -1.63
N ARG A 57 7.91 3.45 -2.61
CA ARG A 57 8.06 4.67 -3.38
C ARG A 57 7.85 5.90 -2.50
N ASP A 58 6.84 5.91 -1.64
CA ASP A 58 6.60 6.99 -0.69
C ASP A 58 7.80 7.24 0.23
N TRP A 59 8.38 6.18 0.80
CA TRP A 59 9.63 6.28 1.56
C TRP A 59 10.77 6.93 0.75
N ARG A 60 10.91 6.56 -0.53
CA ARG A 60 12.00 7.04 -1.38
C ARG A 60 11.77 8.45 -1.93
N GLU A 61 10.54 8.76 -2.34
CA GLU A 61 10.16 9.96 -3.08
C GLU A 61 9.79 11.10 -2.11
N ASN A 62 9.19 10.79 -0.96
CA ASN A 62 8.72 11.76 0.03
C ASN A 62 9.46 11.70 1.37
N GLU A 63 10.56 10.92 1.44
CA GLU A 63 11.38 10.74 2.64
C GLU A 63 10.58 10.23 3.87
N ASN A 64 9.47 9.51 3.64
CA ASN A 64 8.65 8.98 4.73
C ASN A 64 9.38 7.85 5.48
N THR A 65 9.93 8.19 6.65
CA THR A 65 10.61 7.25 7.54
C THR A 65 9.72 6.69 8.66
N GLU A 66 8.51 7.24 8.80
CA GLU A 66 7.52 6.83 9.80
C GLU A 66 6.74 5.58 9.34
N GLY A 67 6.72 5.33 8.02
CA GLY A 67 5.95 4.27 7.39
C GLY A 67 4.49 4.70 7.20
N LEU A 68 3.58 3.74 7.11
CA LEU A 68 2.15 4.04 7.00
C LEU A 68 1.58 4.48 8.34
N LEU A 69 1.04 5.70 8.39
CA LEU A 69 0.23 6.19 9.49
C LEU A 69 -1.14 5.51 9.48
N PHE A 70 -1.89 5.68 10.58
CA PHE A 70 -3.24 5.12 10.69
C PHE A 70 -4.17 5.61 9.56
N GLN A 71 -4.08 6.89 9.18
CA GLN A 71 -4.90 7.45 8.11
C GLN A 71 -4.56 6.82 6.75
N ASP A 72 -3.27 6.67 6.43
CA ASP A 72 -2.84 6.03 5.18
C ASP A 72 -3.38 4.61 5.06
N ILE A 73 -3.41 3.86 6.18
CA ILE A 73 -3.97 2.51 6.22
C ILE A 73 -5.47 2.54 5.90
N GLU A 74 -6.23 3.47 6.47
CA GLU A 74 -7.68 3.58 6.22
C GLU A 74 -7.97 4.02 4.78
N ASP A 75 -7.15 4.90 4.21
CA ASP A 75 -7.27 5.32 2.81
C ASP A 75 -6.98 4.15 1.86
N ILE A 76 -5.86 3.44 2.06
CA ILE A 76 -5.49 2.27 1.25
C ILE A 76 -6.56 1.17 1.34
N LYS A 77 -7.11 0.90 2.54
CA LYS A 77 -8.23 -0.05 2.71
C LYS A 77 -9.45 0.40 1.92
N SER A 78 -9.76 1.69 1.93
CA SER A 78 -10.86 2.27 1.17
C SER A 78 -10.64 2.14 -0.34
N PHE A 79 -9.40 2.31 -0.83
CA PHE A 79 -9.07 2.11 -2.24
C PHE A 79 -9.26 0.66 -2.67
N VAL A 80 -8.81 -0.29 -1.86
CA VAL A 80 -9.00 -1.72 -2.11
C VAL A 80 -10.50 -2.06 -2.15
N ALA A 81 -11.29 -1.52 -1.22
CA ALA A 81 -12.73 -1.74 -1.18
C ALA A 81 -13.44 -1.13 -2.40
N LEU A 82 -13.08 0.10 -2.79
CA LEU A 82 -13.63 0.78 -3.96
C LEU A 82 -13.28 0.03 -5.26
N ALA A 83 -12.02 -0.34 -5.44
CA ALA A 83 -11.57 -1.12 -6.60
C ALA A 83 -12.31 -2.47 -6.68
N ALA A 84 -12.51 -3.15 -5.55
CA ALA A 84 -13.25 -4.41 -5.50
C ALA A 84 -14.74 -4.21 -5.83
N SER A 85 -15.35 -3.11 -5.37
CA SER A 85 -16.74 -2.77 -5.69
C SER A 85 -16.92 -2.50 -7.18
N LEU A 86 -16.01 -1.74 -7.80
CA LEU A 86 -16.05 -1.41 -9.23
C LEU A 86 -15.77 -2.61 -10.13
N ALA A 87 -14.97 -3.57 -9.68
CA ALA A 87 -14.74 -4.83 -10.38
C ALA A 87 -15.99 -5.74 -10.46
N GLY A 88 -17.00 -5.48 -9.65
CA GLY A 88 -18.26 -6.21 -9.65
C GLY A 88 -18.17 -7.60 -9.03
N SER A 89 -19.16 -8.45 -9.34
CA SER A 89 -19.33 -9.77 -8.69
C SER A 89 -18.26 -10.80 -9.07
N ASP A 90 -17.58 -10.62 -10.20
CA ASP A 90 -16.54 -11.52 -10.71
C ASP A 90 -15.15 -10.88 -10.63
N LEU A 91 -14.73 -10.52 -9.41
CA LEU A 91 -13.44 -9.91 -9.11
C LEU A 91 -12.24 -10.71 -9.65
N ASN A 92 -12.36 -12.04 -9.72
CA ASN A 92 -11.22 -12.92 -9.97
C ASN A 92 -10.92 -13.15 -11.46
N ILE A 93 -11.88 -12.89 -12.35
CA ILE A 93 -11.72 -13.14 -13.79
C ILE A 93 -12.00 -11.86 -14.58
N SER A 94 -13.27 -11.56 -14.84
CA SER A 94 -13.64 -10.43 -15.69
C SER A 94 -13.43 -9.06 -15.03
N GLY A 95 -13.58 -8.99 -13.70
CA GLY A 95 -13.37 -7.80 -12.90
C GLY A 95 -11.89 -7.51 -12.56
N LEU A 96 -10.99 -8.50 -12.73
CA LEU A 96 -9.59 -8.36 -12.30
C LEU A 96 -8.87 -7.17 -12.98
N PRO A 97 -8.97 -6.95 -14.31
CA PRO A 97 -8.33 -5.79 -14.94
C PRO A 97 -8.87 -4.45 -14.42
N ILE A 98 -10.17 -4.37 -14.13
CA ILE A 98 -10.82 -3.17 -13.56
C ILE A 98 -10.27 -2.91 -12.15
N PHE A 99 -10.22 -3.96 -11.32
CA PHE A 99 -9.64 -3.89 -9.99
C PHE A 99 -8.21 -3.37 -10.03
N GLN A 100 -7.37 -3.97 -10.88
CA GLN A 100 -5.96 -3.65 -11.00
C GLN A 100 -5.72 -2.20 -11.42
N ALA A 101 -6.39 -1.76 -12.49
CA ALA A 101 -6.27 -0.40 -13.00
C ALA A 101 -6.75 0.63 -11.96
N THR A 102 -7.89 0.37 -11.33
CA THR A 102 -8.47 1.29 -10.33
C THR A 102 -7.58 1.43 -9.11
N LEU A 103 -7.14 0.31 -8.52
CA LEU A 103 -6.28 0.34 -7.33
C LEU A 103 -4.96 1.05 -7.62
N ARG A 104 -4.36 0.80 -8.79
CA ARG A 104 -3.13 1.47 -9.19
C ARG A 104 -3.33 2.98 -9.31
N ALA A 105 -4.39 3.43 -10.00
CA ALA A 105 -4.66 4.85 -10.17
C ALA A 105 -4.87 5.57 -8.82
N LEU A 106 -5.58 4.95 -7.88
CA LEU A 106 -5.81 5.51 -6.54
C LEU A 106 -4.50 5.61 -5.72
N LEU A 107 -3.64 4.61 -5.82
CA LEU A 107 -2.33 4.64 -5.14
C LEU A 107 -1.36 5.65 -5.78
N GLU A 108 -1.43 5.84 -7.09
CA GLU A 108 -0.69 6.91 -7.79
C GLU A 108 -1.13 8.28 -7.31
N ASP A 109 -2.43 8.50 -7.19
CA ASP A 109 -3.00 9.75 -6.71
C ASP A 109 -2.65 10.00 -5.23
N TRP A 110 -2.76 8.97 -4.38
CA TRP A 110 -2.35 9.05 -2.98
C TRP A 110 -0.88 9.41 -2.82
N LEU A 111 0.01 8.75 -3.58
CA LEU A 111 1.45 8.99 -3.52
C LEU A 111 1.82 10.42 -3.96
N ALA A 112 1.09 10.95 -4.94
CA ALA A 112 1.36 12.27 -5.50
C ALA A 112 0.74 13.41 -4.70
N ASN A 113 -0.42 13.17 -4.08
CA ASN A 113 -1.27 14.25 -3.59
C ASN A 113 -1.63 14.14 -2.10
N TRP A 114 -1.83 12.95 -1.51
CA TRP A 114 -2.52 12.85 -0.20
C TRP A 114 -1.66 12.45 0.98
N ASN A 115 -0.48 11.88 0.74
CA ASN A 115 0.44 11.46 1.79
C ASN A 115 1.24 12.63 2.42
N SER A 116 0.92 13.88 2.09
CA SER A 116 1.56 15.06 2.68
C SER A 116 0.89 15.50 3.99
N PRO A 117 1.65 15.93 5.01
CA PRO A 117 1.07 16.41 6.27
C PRO A 117 0.11 17.59 6.06
N GLY A 118 -1.15 17.41 6.47
CA GLY A 118 -2.19 18.44 6.38
C GLY A 118 -3.04 18.40 5.10
N ASP A 119 -2.82 17.42 4.22
CA ASP A 119 -3.73 17.16 3.10
C ASP A 119 -5.08 16.63 3.61
N PRO A 120 -6.22 17.16 3.14
CA PRO A 120 -7.55 16.68 3.52
C PRO A 120 -7.86 15.24 3.04
N GLY A 121 -7.02 14.66 2.17
CA GLY A 121 -7.21 13.35 1.58
C GLY A 121 -8.09 13.39 0.32
N PRO A 122 -8.75 12.27 -0.03
CA PRO A 122 -9.58 12.21 -1.23
C PRO A 122 -10.63 13.32 -1.30
N PRO A 123 -10.95 13.84 -2.50
CA PRO A 123 -12.15 14.64 -2.66
C PRO A 123 -13.34 13.85 -2.10
N GLY A 124 -14.07 14.48 -1.18
CA GLY A 124 -15.27 13.90 -0.58
C GLY A 124 -16.31 13.52 -1.63
N PRO A 125 -17.33 12.73 -1.24
CA PRO A 125 -18.38 12.32 -2.18
C PRO A 125 -18.95 13.53 -2.92
N ILE A 126 -19.10 13.40 -4.24
CA ILE A 126 -19.78 14.38 -5.08
C ILE A 126 -21.27 14.20 -4.78
N ASP A 127 -21.86 15.17 -4.07
CA ASP A 127 -23.31 15.25 -3.83
C ASP A 127 -24.12 15.37 -5.14
#